data_AF-A0A939CCP4-F1
#
_entry.id   AF-A0A939CCP4-F1
#
_cell.length_a   1.000
_cell.length_b   1.000
_cell.length_c   1.000
_cell.angle_alpha   90.00
_cell.angle_beta   90.00
_cell.angle_gamma   90.00
#
_symmetry.space_group_name_H-M   'P 1'
#
loop_
_entity.id
_entity.type
_entity.pdbx_description
1 polymer ?
#
loop_
_entity_poly.entity_id
_entity_poly.type
_entity_poly.pdbx_seq_one_letter_code
_entity_poly.pdbx_strand_id
1 'polypeptide(L)' 'MKDLKPMLLTNNQRKMHGLPLWRKKNRKKRIYTRCEADETITAFIDYCDQE' A
#
# COMPACT_ATOMS: atom_id res chain seq x y z
N MET A 1 7.93 14.81 -18.49
CA MET A 1 7.78 14.52 -17.04
C MET A 1 7.82 13.01 -16.91
N LYS A 2 8.64 12.43 -16.01
CA LYS A 2 8.54 10.99 -15.71
C LYS A 2 7.12 10.74 -15.19
N ASP A 3 6.41 9.78 -15.77
CA ASP A 3 5.07 9.39 -15.30
C ASP A 3 5.21 8.68 -13.94
N LEU A 4 5.28 9.47 -12.86
CA LEU A 4 5.29 8.97 -11.50
C LEU A 4 3.94 8.29 -11.21
N LYS A 5 3.99 7.03 -10.79
CA LYS A 5 2.81 6.32 -10.30
C LYS A 5 2.35 6.98 -9.00
N PRO A 6 1.04 7.16 -8.81
CA PRO A 6 0.51 7.73 -7.57
C PRO A 6 0.86 6.84 -6.37
N MET A 7 1.06 7.47 -5.20
CA MET A 7 1.25 6.76 -3.95
C MET A 7 -0.01 5.94 -3.58
N LEU A 8 0.15 4.65 -3.34
CA LEU A 8 -0.96 3.72 -3.14
C LEU A 8 -1.18 3.39 -1.66
N LEU A 9 -1.88 4.28 -0.96
CA LEU A 9 -2.10 4.22 0.50
C LEU A 9 -2.97 3.05 0.97
N THR A 10 -3.81 2.50 0.09
CA THR A 10 -4.75 1.44 0.46
C THR A 10 -4.58 0.21 -0.41
N ASN A 11 -4.86 -0.94 0.17
CA ASN A 11 -4.93 -2.21 -0.55
C ASN A 11 -5.92 -2.18 -1.74
N ASN A 12 -6.98 -1.36 -1.67
CA ASN A 12 -7.91 -1.21 -2.79
C ASN A 12 -7.23 -0.51 -3.98
N GLN A 13 -6.47 0.56 -3.72
CA GLN A 13 -5.67 1.22 -4.75
C GLN A 13 -4.66 0.23 -5.34
N ARG A 14 -3.87 -0.48 -4.50
CA ARG A 14 -2.92 -1.50 -4.98
C ARG A 14 -3.59 -2.55 -5.86
N LYS A 15 -4.78 -3.03 -5.48
CA LYS A 15 -5.58 -3.97 -6.28
C LYS A 15 -5.98 -3.40 -7.64
N MET A 16 -6.45 -2.15 -7.70
CA MET A 16 -6.80 -1.49 -8.95
C MET A 16 -5.59 -1.29 -9.88
N HIS A 17 -4.40 -1.17 -9.30
CA HIS A 17 -3.13 -1.07 -10.03
C HIS A 17 -2.45 -2.43 -10.29
N GLY A 18 -3.11 -3.56 -9.98
CA GLY A 18 -2.58 -4.90 -10.22
C GLY A 18 -1.40 -5.31 -9.31
N LEU A 19 -1.17 -4.57 -8.22
CA LEU A 19 -0.07 -4.82 -7.30
C LEU A 19 -0.44 -5.78 -6.16
N PRO A 20 0.54 -6.53 -5.62
CA PRO A 20 0.33 -7.35 -4.44
C PRO A 20 -0.20 -6.52 -3.27
N LEU A 21 -1.19 -7.06 -2.57
CA LEU A 21 -1.67 -6.48 -1.32
C LEU A 21 -0.57 -6.59 -0.27
N TRP A 22 -0.35 -5.55 0.55
CA TRP A 22 0.65 -5.62 1.63
C TRP A 22 0.35 -6.74 2.61
N ARG A 23 -0.93 -7.01 2.87
CA ARG A 23 -1.37 -8.07 3.77
C ARG A 23 -2.74 -8.63 3.37
N LYS A 24 -2.90 -9.94 3.49
CA LYS A 24 -4.21 -10.60 3.36
C LYS A 24 -5.11 -10.17 4.52
N LYS A 25 -6.19 -9.45 4.24
CA LYS A 25 -7.18 -9.05 5.27
C LYS A 25 -7.85 -10.29 5.86
N ASN A 26 -7.35 -10.78 7.01
CA ASN A 26 -8.14 -11.68 7.84
C ASN A 26 -9.16 -10.84 8.62
N ARG A 27 -10.45 -10.97 8.28
CA ARG A 27 -11.53 -10.17 8.89
C ARG A 27 -11.52 -10.22 10.42
N LYS A 28 -11.21 -11.37 11.02
CA LYS A 28 -11.17 -11.54 12.49
C LYS A 28 -9.95 -10.89 13.14
N LYS A 29 -8.85 -10.72 12.40
CA LYS A 29 -7.57 -10.19 12.92
C LYS A 29 -7.24 -8.79 12.40
N ARG A 30 -8.13 -8.15 11.63
CA ARG A 30 -7.85 -6.87 10.95
C ARG A 30 -7.35 -5.80 11.93
N ILE A 31 -8.01 -5.66 13.08
CA ILE A 31 -7.66 -4.63 14.08
C ILE A 31 -6.30 -4.93 14.71
N TYR A 32 -6.02 -6.19 15.03
CA TYR A 32 -4.80 -6.61 15.70
C TYR A 32 -3.56 -6.68 14.80
N THR A 33 -3.75 -6.59 13.49
CA THR A 33 -2.67 -6.89 12.54
C THR A 33 -2.54 -5.85 11.43
N ARG A 34 -3.29 -4.75 11.53
CA ARG A 34 -3.16 -3.60 10.65
C ARG A 34 -2.44 -2.50 11.41
N CYS A 35 -1.32 -2.06 10.88
CA CYS A 35 -0.67 -0.83 11.30
C CYS A 35 -0.78 0.18 10.16
N GLU A 36 -1.66 1.18 10.32
CA GLU A 36 -1.89 2.18 9.26
C GLU A 36 -0.67 3.07 9.02
N ALA A 37 0.13 3.31 10.06
CA ALA A 37 1.39 4.02 9.95
C ALA A 37 2.40 3.26 9.09
N ASP A 38 2.56 1.94 9.32
CA ASP A 38 3.46 1.08 8.55
C ASP A 38 3.04 0.97 7.08
N GLU A 39 1.73 0.80 6.83
CA GLU A 39 1.13 0.83 5.48
C GLU A 39 1.47 2.16 4.77
N THR A 40 1.35 3.29 5.47
CA THR A 40 1.60 4.63 4.91
C THR A 40 3.09 4.88 4.63
N ILE A 41 3.97 4.50 5.56
CA ILE A 41 5.43 4.62 5.41
C ILE A 41 5.90 3.76 4.22
N THR A 42 5.40 2.52 4.12
CA THR A 42 5.72 1.64 2.98
C THR A 42 5.26 2.25 1.66
N ALA A 43 4.05 2.82 1.60
CA ALA A 43 3.55 3.50 0.40
C ALA A 43 4.42 4.67 -0.02
N PHE A 44 4.92 5.44 0.95
CA PHE A 44 5.78 6.58 0.72
C PHE A 44 7.16 6.16 0.19
N ILE A 45 7.76 5.13 0.78
CA ILE A 45 9.02 4.55 0.29
C ILE A 45 8.84 4.02 -1.15
N ASP A 46 7.79 3.21 -1.39
CA ASP A 46 7.43 2.71 -2.74
C ASP A 46 7.24 3.86 -3.76
N TYR A 47 6.84 5.05 -3.30
CA TYR A 47 6.67 6.25 -4.14
C TYR A 47 8.00 6.96 -4.42
N CYS A 48 8.86 7.07 -3.42
CA CYS A 48 10.20 7.64 -3.56
C CYS A 48 11.10 6.77 -4.45
N ASP A 49 10.97 5.45 -4.36
CA ASP A 49 11.82 4.48 -5.08
C ASP A 49 11.44 4.32 -6.58
N GLN A 50 10.56 5.16 -7.14
CA GLN A 50 10.10 5.08 -8.54
C GLN A 50 11.10 5.64 -9.57
N GLU A 51 12.40 5.70 -9.25
CA GLU A 51 13.43 6.30 -10.13
C GLU A 51 13.71 5.53 -11.43
#